data_AF-A0A935FST5-F1
#
_entry.id   AF-A0A935FST5-F1
#
_cell.length_a   1.000
_cell.length_b   1.000
_cell.length_c   1.000
_cell.angle_alpha   90.00
_cell.angle_beta   90.00
_cell.angle_gamma   90.00
#
_symmetry.space_group_name_H-M   'P 1'
#
loop_
_entity.id
_entity.type
_entity.pdbx_description
1 polymer ?
#
loop_
_entity_poly.entity_id
_entity_poly.type
_entity_poly.pdbx_seq_one_letter_code
_entity_poly.pdbx_strand_id
1 'polypeptide(L)'
;MSSKKKTVAIIEARMGSSRLPGKVLMDIGGVQALRLLCDRLHSCSRIDEVVIATSVNSADQAIADFGNANGIKVFREVKMMYLEELWAQQNLRQQML
;
A
#
# COMPACT_ATOMS: atom_id res chain seq x y z
N MET A 1 6.32 -30.72 15.81
CA MET A 1 5.13 -30.15 15.14
C MET A 1 5.59 -29.17 14.09
N SER A 2 5.23 -29.34 12.81
CA SER A 2 5.54 -28.36 11.76
C SER A 2 4.63 -27.15 11.93
N SER A 3 5.19 -25.94 12.09
CA SER A 3 4.35 -24.73 12.21
C SER A 3 3.57 -24.52 10.91
N LYS A 4 2.25 -24.34 10.99
CA LYS A 4 1.42 -23.98 9.82
C LYS A 4 1.99 -22.71 9.19
N LYS A 5 2.31 -22.75 7.89
CA LYS A 5 2.72 -21.56 7.15
C LYS A 5 1.54 -20.60 7.05
N LYS A 6 1.74 -19.35 7.44
CA LYS A 6 0.76 -18.26 7.32
C LYS A 6 0.80 -17.69 5.89
N THR A 7 -0.35 -17.63 5.23
CA THR A 7 -0.52 -17.05 3.90
C THR A 7 -1.12 -15.66 4.01
N VAL A 8 -0.39 -14.64 3.57
CA VAL A 8 -0.83 -13.23 3.63
C VAL A 8 -1.04 -12.72 2.21
N ALA A 9 -2.20 -12.12 1.94
CA ALA A 9 -2.47 -11.41 0.71
C ALA A 9 -2.14 -9.93 0.86
N ILE A 10 -1.26 -9.42 0.00
CA ILE A 10 -0.86 -8.02 -0.01
C ILE A 10 -1.49 -7.35 -1.23
N ILE A 11 -2.29 -6.30 -0.99
CA ILE A 11 -2.87 -5.46 -2.02
C ILE A 11 -2.00 -4.21 -2.13
N GLU A 12 -1.24 -4.10 -3.22
CA GLU A 12 -0.55 -2.86 -3.55
C GLU A 12 -1.54 -1.87 -4.17
N ALA A 13 -1.69 -0.70 -3.55
CA ALA A 13 -2.70 0.29 -3.93
C ALA A 13 -2.12 1.71 -3.94
N ARG A 14 -2.41 2.45 -5.02
CA ARG A 14 -2.09 3.87 -5.18
C ARG A 14 -3.21 4.60 -5.92
N MET A 15 -3.38 5.88 -5.62
CA MET A 15 -4.38 6.75 -6.23
C MET A 15 -3.99 7.23 -7.63
N GLY A 16 -2.68 7.33 -7.90
CA GLY A 16 -2.11 7.91 -9.12
C GLY A 16 -2.23 7.05 -10.39
N SER A 17 -3.44 6.67 -10.79
CA SER A 17 -3.70 6.06 -12.11
C SER A 17 -3.90 7.14 -13.18
N SER A 18 -3.24 7.01 -14.33
CA SER A 18 -3.39 7.97 -15.46
C SER A 18 -4.60 7.70 -16.35
N ARG A 19 -5.03 6.44 -16.48
CA ARG A 19 -6.15 6.03 -17.35
C ARG A 19 -7.51 6.11 -16.65
N LEU A 20 -7.54 5.79 -15.35
CA LEU A 20 -8.74 5.90 -14.53
C LEU A 20 -8.34 6.40 -13.13
N PRO A 21 -8.13 7.72 -12.97
CA PRO A 21 -7.75 8.32 -11.69
C PRO A 21 -8.70 7.90 -10.57
N GLY A 22 -8.13 7.55 -9.41
CA GLY A 22 -8.94 7.17 -8.24
C GLY A 22 -9.64 5.80 -8.34
N LYS A 23 -9.34 4.96 -9.36
CA LYS A 23 -9.97 3.63 -9.54
C LYS A 23 -10.03 2.74 -8.29
N VAL A 24 -9.08 2.91 -7.37
CA VAL A 24 -8.97 2.09 -6.15
C VAL A 24 -10.11 2.39 -5.18
N LEU A 25 -10.50 3.65 -5.04
CA LEU A 25 -11.58 4.08 -4.14
C LEU A 25 -12.85 4.49 -4.89
N MET A 26 -12.89 4.26 -6.20
CA MET A 26 -14.05 4.50 -7.04
C MET A 26 -15.24 3.70 -6.51
N ASP A 27 -16.40 4.36 -6.46
CA ASP A 27 -17.67 3.71 -6.17
C ASP A 27 -18.06 2.76 -7.31
N ILE A 28 -18.39 1.52 -6.95
CA ILE A 28 -18.92 0.51 -7.85
C ILE A 28 -20.21 -0.02 -7.23
N GLY A 29 -21.32 0.68 -7.49
CA GLY A 29 -22.64 0.28 -7.02
C GLY A 29 -22.84 0.50 -5.52
N GLY A 30 -22.36 1.63 -4.98
CA GLY A 30 -22.45 1.97 -3.55
C GLY A 30 -21.33 1.38 -2.69
N VAL A 31 -20.34 0.71 -3.30
CA VAL A 31 -19.22 0.09 -2.60
C VAL A 31 -17.91 0.47 -3.29
N GLN A 32 -16.91 0.88 -2.52
CA GLN A 32 -15.59 1.22 -3.05
C GLN A 32 -14.90 0.00 -3.67
N ALA A 33 -14.22 0.18 -4.81
CA ALA A 33 -13.56 -0.91 -5.54
C ALA A 33 -12.58 -1.71 -4.67
N LEU A 34 -11.79 -1.03 -3.83
CA LEU A 34 -10.88 -1.67 -2.88
C LEU A 34 -11.62 -2.50 -1.83
N ARG A 35 -12.80 -2.06 -1.38
CA ARG A 35 -13.64 -2.83 -0.46
C ARG A 35 -14.10 -4.14 -1.09
N LEU A 36 -14.57 -4.09 -2.33
CA LEU A 36 -14.97 -5.29 -3.07
C LEU A 36 -13.82 -6.30 -3.20
N LEU A 37 -12.58 -5.82 -3.41
CA LEU A 37 -11.40 -6.69 -3.46
C LEU A 37 -11.09 -7.30 -2.10
N CYS A 38 -11.07 -6.48 -1.04
CA CYS A 38 -10.82 -6.95 0.31
C CYS A 38 -11.84 -7.99 0.75
N ASP A 39 -13.13 -7.78 0.53
CA ASP A 39 -14.19 -8.73 0.91
C ASP A 39 -14.01 -10.08 0.19
N ARG A 40 -13.66 -10.07 -1.09
CA ARG A 40 -13.35 -11.29 -1.85
C ARG A 40 -12.15 -12.03 -1.28
N LEU A 41 -11.08 -11.32 -0.89
CA LEU A 41 -9.90 -11.94 -0.30
C LEU A 41 -10.19 -12.50 1.10
N HIS A 42 -10.99 -11.82 1.92
CA HIS A 42 -11.42 -12.35 3.22
C HIS A 42 -12.29 -13.61 3.11
N SER A 43 -13.01 -13.79 2.00
CA SER A 43 -13.79 -15.02 1.76
C SER A 43 -12.95 -16.24 1.37
N CYS A 44 -11.66 -16.06 1.07
CA CYS A 44 -10.77 -17.14 0.63
C CYS A 44 -10.28 -17.97 1.82
N SER A 45 -10.65 -19.25 1.89
CA SER A 45 -10.31 -20.18 2.99
C SER A 45 -8.81 -20.45 3.20
N ARG A 46 -7.97 -20.09 2.22
CA ARG A 46 -6.51 -20.30 2.25
C ARG A 46 -5.70 -19.03 2.55
N ILE A 47 -6.36 -17.89 2.73
CA ILE A 47 -5.71 -16.62 3.08
C ILE A 47 -5.94 -16.39 4.56
N ASP A 48 -4.87 -16.26 5.34
CA ASP A 48 -4.96 -16.04 6.78
C ASP A 48 -5.01 -14.54 7.14
N GLU A 49 -4.55 -13.64 6.26
CA GLU A 49 -4.56 -12.17 6.50
C GLU A 49 -4.57 -11.40 5.17
N VAL A 50 -5.29 -10.27 5.14
CA VAL A 50 -5.29 -9.31 4.03
C VAL A 50 -4.67 -7.99 4.50
N VAL A 51 -3.75 -7.46 3.71
CA VAL A 51 -2.98 -6.27 4.03
C VAL A 51 -2.98 -5.33 2.83
N ILE A 52 -3.17 -4.03 3.08
CA ILE A 52 -3.00 -2.98 2.07
C ILE A 52 -1.58 -2.41 2.19
N ALA A 53 -0.83 -2.42 1.10
CA ALA A 53 0.43 -1.69 0.97
C ALA A 53 0.20 -0.46 0.09
N THR A 54 0.52 0.72 0.60
CA THR A 54 0.37 1.99 -0.13
C THR A 54 1.58 2.90 0.09
N SER A 55 1.70 3.97 -0.69
CA SER A 55 2.84 4.89 -0.56
C SER A 55 2.60 5.96 0.51
N VAL A 56 3.67 6.71 0.79
CA VAL A 56 3.63 7.87 1.68
C VAL A 56 3.22 9.16 0.96
N ASN A 57 2.96 9.10 -0.35
CA ASN A 57 2.42 10.26 -1.07
C ASN A 57 1.10 10.71 -0.44
N SER A 58 0.90 12.03 -0.36
CA SER A 58 -0.31 12.64 0.19
C SER A 58 -1.57 12.16 -0.54
N ALA A 59 -1.50 11.96 -1.85
CA ALA A 59 -2.60 11.41 -2.65
C ALA A 59 -3.06 10.04 -2.14
N ASP A 60 -2.14 9.22 -1.63
CA ASP A 60 -2.43 7.86 -1.15
C ASP A 60 -2.95 7.83 0.29
N GLN A 61 -3.03 8.98 0.98
CA GLN A 61 -3.60 9.08 2.33
C GLN A 61 -5.03 8.52 2.39
N ALA A 62 -5.83 8.77 1.35
CA ALA A 62 -7.21 8.27 1.27
C ALA A 62 -7.28 6.72 1.33
N ILE A 63 -6.26 6.01 0.84
CA ILE A 63 -6.18 4.55 0.91
C ILE A 63 -5.89 4.09 2.34
N ALA A 64 -5.04 4.82 3.07
CA ALA A 64 -4.77 4.54 4.47
C ALA A 64 -5.99 4.79 5.35
N ASP A 65 -6.68 5.91 5.13
CA ASP A 65 -7.91 6.25 5.85
C ASP A 65 -9.01 5.21 5.56
N PHE A 66 -9.14 4.79 4.30
CA PHE A 66 -10.02 3.70 3.90
C PHE A 66 -9.72 2.41 4.68
N GLY A 67 -8.46 1.98 4.72
CA GLY A 67 -8.09 0.74 5.42
C GLY A 67 -8.38 0.83 6.91
N ASN A 68 -8.00 1.93 7.56
CA ASN A 68 -8.27 2.18 8.98
C ASN A 68 -9.77 2.16 9.29
N ALA A 69 -10.59 2.82 8.48
CA ALA A 69 -12.04 2.88 8.65
C ALA A 69 -12.73 1.51 8.49
N ASN A 70 -12.13 0.59 7.74
CA ASN A 70 -12.65 -0.76 7.49
C ASN A 70 -11.96 -1.83 8.35
N GLY A 71 -11.07 -1.47 9.28
CA GLY A 71 -10.35 -2.42 10.12
C GLY A 71 -9.36 -3.30 9.33
N ILE A 72 -8.90 -2.84 8.16
CA ILE A 72 -7.95 -3.53 7.30
C ILE A 72 -6.56 -2.98 7.58
N LYS A 73 -5.59 -3.88 7.79
CA LYS A 73 -4.22 -3.50 8.09
C LYS A 73 -3.58 -2.77 6.90
N VAL A 74 -3.02 -1.59 7.16
CA VAL A 74 -2.34 -0.77 6.15
C VAL A 74 -0.87 -0.60 6.51
N PHE A 75 0.00 -0.82 5.52
CA PHE A 75 1.41 -0.44 5.58
C PHE A 75 1.68 0.70 4.60
N ARG A 76 2.37 1.72 5.09
CA ARG A 76 2.88 2.84 4.30
C ARG A 76 4.39 2.84 4.41
N GLU A 77 5.10 2.59 3.32
CA GLU A 77 6.56 2.53 3.36
C GLU A 77 7.19 3.90 3.12
N VAL A 78 8.05 4.34 4.05
CA VAL A 78 8.99 5.46 3.87
C VAL A 78 10.37 4.87 3.58
N LYS A 79 10.63 4.42 2.34
CA LYS A 79 11.97 3.94 1.98
C LYS A 79 12.47 4.53 0.66
N MET A 80 12.58 5.85 0.64
CA MET A 80 13.36 6.57 -0.40
C MET A 80 14.13 7.78 0.13
N MET A 81 13.70 8.41 1.23
CA MET A 81 14.36 9.62 1.76
C MET A 81 15.81 9.39 2.19
N TYR A 82 16.11 8.24 2.79
CA TYR A 82 17.47 7.93 3.27
C TYR A 82 18.50 7.71 2.15
N LEU A 83 18.08 7.26 0.97
CA LEU A 83 19.02 7.02 -0.13
C LEU A 83 19.37 8.34 -0.82
N GLU A 84 18.40 9.18 -1.15
CA GLU A 84 18.65 10.51 -1.73
C GLU A 84 19.62 11.35 -0.85
N GLU A 85 19.44 11.31 0.48
CA GLU A 85 20.30 12.02 1.43
C GLU A 85 21.74 11.45 1.45
N LEU A 86 21.90 10.12 1.43
CA LEU A 86 23.22 9.47 1.37
C LEU A 86 23.94 9.72 0.04
N TRP A 87 23.21 9.74 -1.08
CA TRP A 87 23.76 10.07 -2.40
C TRP A 87 24.18 11.55 -2.48
N ALA A 88 23.38 12.46 -1.90
CA ALA A 88 23.73 13.89 -1.80
C ALA A 88 25.02 14.12 -0.98
N GLN A 89 25.16 13.43 0.17
CA GLN A 89 26.36 13.52 1.01
C GLN A 89 27.63 12.98 0.32
N GLN A 90 27.51 11.95 -0.52
CA GLN A 90 28.66 11.38 -1.24
C GLN A 90 29.11 12.24 -2.43
N ASN A 91 28.18 12.89 -3.13
CA ASN A 91 28.50 13.77 -4.27
C ASN A 91 29.14 15.10 -3.84
N LEU A 92 28.74 15.66 -2.69
CA LEU A 92 29.40 16.85 -2.11
C LEU A 92 30.87 16.60 -1.75
N ARG A 93 31.23 15.35 -1.41
CA ARG A 93 32.60 14.96 -1.07
C ARG A 93 33.51 14.81 -2.29
N GLN A 94 32.94 14.52 -3.46
CA GLN A 94 33.66 14.42 -4.73
C GLN A 94 33.89 15.78 -5.41
N GLN A 95 33.12 16.80 -5.05
CA GLN A 95 33.31 18.18 -5.55
C GLN A 95 34.25 19.04 -4.68
N MET A 96 34.66 18.55 -3.51
CA MET A 96 35.65 19.20 -2.63
C MET A 96 37.06 18.58 -2.72
N LEU A 97 37.31 17.75 -3.73
CA LEU A 97 38.63 17.27 -4.16
C LEU A 97 38.93 17.86 -5.55
#